data_AF-A0A1D2N809-F1
#
_entry.id   AF-A0A1D2N809-F1
#
_cell.length_a   1.000
_cell.length_b   1.000
_cell.length_c   1.000
_cell.angle_alpha   90.00
_cell.angle_beta   90.00
_cell.angle_gamma   90.00
#
_symmetry.space_group_name_H-M   'P 1'
#
loop_
_entity.id
_entity.type
_entity.pdbx_description
1 polymer ?
#
loop_
_entity_poly.entity_id
_entity_poly.type
_entity_poly.pdbx_seq_one_letter_code
_entity_poly.pdbx_strand_id
1 'polypeptide(L)'
;MESDLPFPTHFHRYVSETFRTENILQPEYHRFFRVVPASRFLSLFSSDRKHMLRSDGTWIKPPPNYPPIFNGVSNLESFLDMTTPKNEYGEIFSLMELVRRFYKPRQLS
;
A
#
# COMPACT_ATOMS: atom_id res chain seq x y z
N MET A 1 11.18 -0.52 4.59
CA MET A 1 12.27 -1.52 4.69
C MET A 1 12.96 -1.71 3.35
N GLU A 2 12.24 -1.80 2.22
CA GLU A 2 12.82 -1.98 0.87
C GLU A 2 13.23 -0.68 0.15
N SER A 3 13.55 0.39 0.88
CA SER A 3 13.96 1.66 0.28
C SER A 3 15.37 1.99 0.77
N ASP A 4 16.21 2.54 -0.11
CA ASP A 4 17.54 3.04 0.25
C ASP A 4 17.49 4.36 1.05
N LEU A 5 16.30 4.93 1.24
CA LEU A 5 16.10 6.09 2.11
C LEU A 5 16.19 5.70 3.60
N PRO A 6 16.55 6.64 4.49
CA PRO A 6 16.57 6.38 5.93
C PRO A 6 15.24 5.85 6.49
N PHE A 7 15.30 5.06 7.57
CA PHE A 7 14.13 4.50 8.22
C PHE A 7 14.00 4.96 9.68
N PRO A 8 12.91 5.65 10.07
CA PRO A 8 11.90 6.25 9.19
C PRO A 8 12.49 7.45 8.42
N THR A 9 11.81 7.86 7.34
CA THR A 9 12.10 9.10 6.63
C THR A 9 10.89 10.03 6.66
N HIS A 10 11.10 11.32 6.43
CA HIS A 10 10.01 12.28 6.33
C HIS A 10 9.15 12.00 5.09
N PHE A 11 7.83 12.14 5.25
CA PHE A 11 6.85 11.86 4.18
C PHE A 11 7.17 12.63 2.87
N HIS A 12 7.45 13.93 2.95
CA HIS A 12 7.76 14.73 1.76
C HIS A 12 8.99 14.19 1.01
N ARG A 13 10.03 13.79 1.75
CA ARG A 13 11.25 13.22 1.19
C ARG A 13 10.98 11.88 0.51
N TYR A 14 10.19 11.03 1.16
CA TYR A 14 9.80 9.75 0.57
C TYR A 14 9.05 9.95 -0.74
N VAL A 15 8.04 10.84 -0.77
CA VAL A 15 7.26 11.08 -1.98
C VAL A 15 8.12 11.65 -3.12
N SER A 16 8.97 12.64 -2.84
CA SER A 16 9.78 13.29 -3.87
C SER A 16 10.83 12.37 -4.47
N GLU A 17 11.44 11.49 -3.67
CA GLU A 17 12.54 10.64 -4.11
C GLU A 17 12.07 9.28 -4.68
N THR A 18 10.91 8.77 -4.25
CA THR A 18 10.37 7.46 -4.71
C THR A 18 9.33 7.60 -5.82
N PHE A 19 8.26 8.38 -5.62
CA PHE A 19 7.17 8.47 -6.59
C PHE A 19 7.50 9.47 -7.71
N ARG A 20 8.08 10.63 -7.39
CA ARG A 20 8.34 11.71 -8.37
C ARG A 20 7.05 12.16 -9.09
N THR A 21 7.16 13.05 -10.07
CA THR A 21 6.02 13.57 -10.83
C THR A 21 5.40 12.53 -11.76
N GLU A 22 4.08 12.60 -11.95
CA GLU A 22 3.32 11.76 -12.90
C GLU A 22 3.17 12.42 -14.27
N ASN A 23 3.61 13.67 -14.44
CA ASN A 23 3.43 14.44 -15.69
C ASN A 23 4.05 13.79 -16.95
N ILE A 24 4.97 12.85 -16.76
CA ILE A 24 5.65 12.13 -17.85
C ILE A 24 5.15 10.69 -18.01
N LEU A 25 4.23 10.24 -17.15
CA LEU A 25 3.66 8.90 -17.19
C LEU A 25 2.39 8.90 -18.05
N GLN A 26 2.11 7.76 -18.68
CA GLN A 26 0.80 7.56 -19.28
C GLN A 26 -0.25 7.35 -18.16
N PRO A 27 -1.51 7.78 -18.35
CA PRO A 27 -2.54 7.73 -17.30
C PRO A 27 -2.74 6.37 -16.64
N GLU A 28 -2.56 5.28 -17.37
CA GLU A 28 -2.63 3.89 -16.89
C GLU A 28 -1.52 3.54 -15.87
N TYR A 29 -0.43 4.30 -15.84
CA TYR A 29 0.65 4.17 -14.85
C TYR A 29 0.55 5.18 -13.70
N HIS A 30 -0.50 6.00 -13.66
CA HIS A 30 -0.75 6.87 -12.51
C HIS A 30 -1.03 6.02 -11.27
N ARG A 31 -0.40 6.40 -10.15
CA ARG A 31 -0.44 5.60 -8.93
C ARG A 31 -1.59 6.05 -8.05
N PHE A 32 -2.25 5.05 -7.50
CA PHE A 32 -3.29 5.19 -6.50
C PHE A 32 -2.84 4.58 -5.19
N PHE A 33 -3.26 5.20 -4.09
CA PHE A 33 -2.85 4.86 -2.75
C PHE A 33 -4.08 4.64 -1.89
N ARG A 34 -4.35 3.39 -1.52
CA ARG A 34 -5.35 3.09 -0.49
C ARG A 34 -4.75 3.33 0.89
N VAL A 35 -5.29 4.31 1.62
CA VAL A 35 -4.86 4.64 2.98
C VAL A 35 -5.79 3.96 3.98
N VAL A 36 -5.21 3.05 4.78
CA VAL A 36 -5.91 2.25 5.78
C VAL A 36 -5.45 2.65 7.18
N PRO A 37 -6.34 3.00 8.12
CA PRO A 37 -5.96 3.14 9.52
C PRO A 37 -5.36 1.84 10.06
N ALA A 38 -4.24 1.92 10.78
CA ALA A 38 -3.52 0.74 11.27
C ALA A 38 -4.41 -0.21 12.08
N SER A 39 -5.29 0.32 12.94
CA SER A 39 -6.24 -0.48 13.72
C SER A 39 -7.22 -1.25 12.84
N ARG A 40 -7.70 -0.64 11.75
CA ARG A 40 -8.56 -1.30 10.76
C ARG A 40 -7.81 -2.40 10.02
N PHE A 41 -6.59 -2.13 9.58
CA PHE A 41 -5.76 -3.13 8.91
C PHE A 41 -5.54 -4.37 9.80
N LEU A 42 -5.16 -4.16 11.06
CA LEU A 42 -4.95 -5.24 12.02
C LEU A 42 -6.23 -6.06 12.28
N SER A 43 -7.40 -5.42 12.30
CA SER A 43 -8.66 -6.13 12.54
C SER A 43 -9.22 -6.85 11.30
N LEU A 44 -8.96 -6.35 10.10
CA LEU A 44 -9.66 -6.78 8.89
C LEU A 44 -8.78 -7.58 7.92
N PHE A 45 -7.46 -7.38 7.91
CA PHE A 45 -6.61 -8.02 6.91
C PHE A 45 -6.56 -9.55 7.07
N SER A 46 -6.79 -10.26 5.97
CA SER A 46 -6.76 -11.72 5.93
C SER A 46 -6.24 -12.20 4.58
N SER A 47 -5.19 -13.02 4.59
CA SER A 47 -4.60 -13.61 3.39
C SER A 47 -4.18 -15.05 3.65
N ASP A 48 -4.68 -15.96 2.81
CA ASP A 48 -4.28 -17.36 2.75
C ASP A 48 -2.97 -17.59 1.94
N ARG A 49 -2.35 -16.51 1.45
CA ARG A 49 -1.11 -16.49 0.65
C ARG A 49 -1.18 -17.20 -0.71
N LYS A 50 -2.34 -17.68 -1.15
CA LYS A 50 -2.44 -18.47 -2.40
C LYS A 50 -2.06 -17.70 -3.66
N HIS A 51 -2.19 -16.38 -3.67
CA HIS A 51 -1.71 -15.53 -4.76
C HIS A 51 -0.18 -15.64 -5.01
N MET A 52 0.58 -16.16 -4.05
CA MET A 52 2.02 -16.42 -4.18
C MET A 52 2.35 -17.85 -4.60
N LEU A 53 1.35 -18.71 -4.79
CA LEU A 53 1.52 -20.06 -5.32
C LEU A 53 1.40 -20.03 -6.85
N ARG A 54 2.32 -20.71 -7.52
CA ARG A 54 2.20 -21.04 -8.94
C ARG A 54 1.17 -22.14 -9.14
N SER A 55 0.74 -22.32 -10.39
CA SER A 55 -0.18 -23.39 -10.78
C SER A 55 0.35 -24.80 -10.49
N ASP A 56 1.67 -24.98 -10.46
CA ASP A 56 2.34 -26.24 -10.10
C ASP A 56 2.48 -26.47 -8.58
N GLY A 57 1.97 -25.55 -7.76
CA GLY A 57 2.05 -25.61 -6.29
C GLY A 57 3.36 -25.10 -5.70
N THR A 58 4.32 -24.63 -6.50
CA THR A 58 5.55 -24.01 -6.01
C THR A 58 5.36 -22.54 -5.63
N TRP A 59 6.18 -22.05 -4.69
CA TRP A 59 6.11 -20.66 -4.23
C TRP A 59 6.87 -19.70 -5.16
N ILE A 60 6.25 -18.57 -5.51
CA ILE A 60 6.91 -17.47 -6.26
C ILE A 60 8.09 -16.92 -5.47
N LYS A 61 7.89 -16.70 -4.16
CA LYS A 61 8.91 -16.42 -3.16
C LYS A 61 8.59 -17.21 -1.89
N PRO A 62 9.59 -17.62 -1.09
CA PRO A 62 9.35 -18.34 0.16
C PRO A 62 8.37 -17.57 1.05
N PRO A 63 7.33 -18.22 1.60
CA PRO A 63 6.40 -17.55 2.49
C PRO A 63 7.10 -17.20 3.82
N PRO A 64 6.60 -16.20 4.55
CA PRO A 64 7.08 -15.94 5.91
C PRO A 64 6.94 -17.18 6.82
N ASN A 65 7.86 -17.33 7.77
CA ASN A 65 7.97 -18.51 8.66
C ASN A 65 6.90 -18.59 9.78
N TYR A 66 6.00 -17.62 9.85
CA TYR A 66 4.83 -17.65 10.74
C TYR A 66 3.57 -18.08 9.97
N PRO A 67 2.52 -18.58 10.64
CA PRO A 67 1.25 -18.93 10.01
C PRO A 67 0.63 -17.76 9.23
N PRO A 68 -0.18 -18.00 8.18
CA PRO A 68 -0.90 -16.93 7.49
C PRO A 68 -1.74 -16.10 8.46
N ILE A 69 -1.79 -14.78 8.24
CA ILE A 69 -2.79 -13.92 8.89
C ILE A 69 -4.10 -14.22 8.17
N PHE A 70 -4.90 -15.13 8.70
CA PHE A 70 -6.07 -15.65 8.01
C PHE A 70 -7.21 -15.93 8.97
N ASN A 71 -8.38 -15.39 8.67
CA ASN A 71 -9.60 -15.51 9.50
C ASN A 71 -10.69 -16.39 8.85
N GLY A 72 -10.35 -17.18 7.83
CA GLY A 72 -11.28 -18.05 7.11
C GLY A 72 -11.66 -17.55 5.71
N VAL A 73 -11.55 -16.24 5.44
CA VAL A 73 -11.81 -15.65 4.12
C VAL A 73 -10.64 -14.75 3.73
N SER A 74 -10.04 -14.99 2.56
CA SER A 74 -8.93 -14.19 2.03
C SER A 74 -9.50 -12.92 1.39
N ASN A 75 -8.99 -11.74 1.74
CA ASN A 75 -9.51 -10.46 1.26
C ASN A 75 -8.43 -9.53 0.70
N LEU A 76 -7.24 -10.06 0.40
CA LEU A 76 -6.13 -9.27 -0.18
C LEU A 76 -6.58 -8.48 -1.43
N GLU A 77 -7.38 -9.09 -2.30
CA GLU A 77 -7.88 -8.42 -3.51
C GLU A 77 -8.69 -7.17 -3.18
N SER A 78 -9.44 -7.15 -2.08
CA SER A 78 -10.22 -5.98 -1.66
C SER A 78 -9.34 -4.82 -1.15
N PHE A 79 -8.14 -5.12 -0.65
CA PHE A 79 -7.13 -4.10 -0.32
C PHE A 79 -6.42 -3.58 -1.57
N LEU A 80 -6.26 -4.43 -2.60
CA LEU A 80 -5.60 -4.08 -3.86
C LEU A 80 -6.54 -3.42 -4.89
N ASP A 81 -7.86 -3.59 -4.74
CA ASP A 81 -8.85 -2.93 -5.59
C ASP A 81 -8.72 -1.41 -5.48
N MET A 82 -8.42 -0.77 -6.61
CA MET A 82 -8.32 0.69 -6.74
C MET A 82 -9.53 1.31 -7.45
N THR A 83 -10.57 0.53 -7.76
CA THR A 83 -11.77 1.00 -8.48
C THR A 83 -12.84 1.54 -7.54
N THR A 84 -12.86 1.07 -6.28
CA THR A 84 -13.79 1.55 -5.25
C THR A 84 -13.16 2.67 -4.40
N PRO A 85 -13.55 3.96 -4.58
CA PRO A 85 -12.85 5.09 -3.96
C PRO A 85 -12.75 5.02 -2.44
N LYS A 86 -13.80 4.48 -1.79
CA LYS A 86 -13.85 4.31 -0.34
C LYS A 86 -14.64 3.06 0.01
N ASN A 87 -14.07 2.24 0.88
CA ASN A 87 -14.71 1.03 1.40
C ASN A 87 -14.31 0.82 2.87
N GLU A 88 -14.67 -0.33 3.44
CA GLU A 88 -14.34 -0.69 4.82
C GLU A 88 -12.82 -0.74 5.11
N TYR A 89 -12.01 -0.94 4.07
CA TYR A 89 -10.56 -1.00 4.15
C TYR A 89 -9.91 0.39 4.03
N GLY A 90 -10.65 1.45 3.72
CA GLY A 90 -10.10 2.81 3.69
C GLY A 90 -10.44 3.58 2.42
N GLU A 91 -9.67 4.61 2.15
CA GLU A 91 -9.92 5.59 1.09
C GLU A 91 -8.74 5.65 0.12
N ILE A 92 -9.04 5.75 -1.17
CA ILE A 92 -8.06 5.86 -2.24
C ILE A 92 -7.73 7.33 -2.47
N PHE A 93 -6.45 7.60 -2.65
CA PHE A 93 -5.92 8.90 -3.04
C PHE A 93 -5.10 8.75 -4.31
N SER A 94 -5.23 9.71 -5.24
CA SER A 94 -4.17 9.98 -6.21
C SER A 94 -2.90 10.49 -5.51
N LEU A 95 -1.76 10.50 -6.21
CA LEU A 95 -0.52 11.06 -5.65
C LEU A 95 -0.73 12.49 -5.14
N MET A 96 -1.44 13.31 -5.91
CA MET A 96 -1.69 14.71 -5.58
C MET A 96 -2.56 14.86 -4.34
N GLU A 97 -3.62 14.07 -4.19
CA GLU A 97 -4.48 14.10 -3.01
C GLU A 97 -3.76 13.56 -1.77
N LEU A 98 -2.93 12.52 -1.93
CA LEU A 98 -2.10 11.97 -0.86
C LEU A 98 -1.14 13.04 -0.32
N VAL A 99 -0.44 13.75 -1.20
CA VAL A 99 0.47 14.83 -0.82
C VAL A 99 -0.29 15.95 -0.11
N ARG A 100 -1.42 16.41 -0.65
CA ARG A 100 -2.23 17.44 0.02
C ARG A 100 -2.69 17.02 1.41
N ARG A 101 -3.04 15.74 1.59
CA ARG A 101 -3.56 15.21 2.85
C ARG A 101 -2.51 15.10 3.95
N PHE A 102 -1.28 14.70 3.59
CA PHE A 102 -0.24 14.31 4.55
C PHE A 102 0.99 15.21 4.58
N TYR A 103 1.15 16.12 3.61
CA TYR A 103 2.19 17.14 3.67
C TYR A 103 1.92 18.09 4.83
N LYS A 104 2.87 18.18 5.75
CA LYS A 104 2.89 19.18 6.81
C LYS A 104 4.10 20.09 6.57
N PRO A 105 3.92 21.39 6.30
CA PRO A 105 5.03 22.33 6.31
C PRO A 105 5.74 22.27 7.66
N ARG A 106 7.07 22.43 7.69
CA ARG A 106 7.77 22.64 8.97
C ARG A 106 7.11 23.82 9.67
N GLN A 107 6.56 23.61 10.86
CA GLN A 107 6.30 24.73 11.75
C GLN A 107 7.66 25.22 12.24
N LEU A 108 8.05 26.41 11.82
CA LEU A 108 9.17 27.12 12.43
C LEU A 108 8.69 27.51 13.83
N SER A 109 9.21 26.80 14.85
CA SER A 109 9.13 27.21 16.25
C SER A 109 10.18 28.26 16.55
#